data_AF-A0A415DW21-F1
#
_entry.id   AF-A0A415DW21-F1
#
_cell.length_a   1.000
_cell.length_b   1.000
_cell.length_c   1.000
_cell.angle_alpha   90.00
_cell.angle_beta   90.00
_cell.angle_gamma   90.00
#
_symmetry.space_group_name_H-M   'P 1'
#
loop_
_entity.id
_entity.type
_entity.pdbx_description
1 polymer ?
#
loop_
_entity_poly.entity_id
_entity_poly.type
_entity_poly.pdbx_seq_one_letter_code
_entity_poly.pdbx_strand_id
1 'polypeptide(L)' 'MKSYSVRITRQAREHLRGIKSYIANELLAPEAAANAIAGLKKGIKNLSTMPERIKLTEEEPWRSQGIHRMRVKNYYVYLD' A
#
# COMPACT_ATOMS: atom_id res chain seq x y z
N MET A 1 -17.50 -16.33 1.92
CA MET A 1 -16.73 -15.06 1.83
C MET A 1 -15.58 -15.30 0.88
N LYS A 2 -15.51 -14.63 -0.28
CA LYS A 2 -14.39 -14.82 -1.23
C LYS A 2 -13.14 -14.21 -0.62
N SER A 3 -12.12 -15.03 -0.39
CA SER A 3 -10.80 -14.59 0.08
C SER A 3 -9.87 -14.51 -1.12
N TYR A 4 -9.29 -13.34 -1.35
CA TYR A 4 -8.37 -13.11 -2.46
C TYR A 4 -6.92 -13.22 -1.97
N SER A 5 -6.07 -13.86 -2.77
CA SER A 5 -4.63 -13.96 -2.47
C SER A 5 -3.95 -12.66 -2.84
N VAL A 6 -3.56 -11.87 -1.83
CA VAL A 6 -2.83 -10.61 -2.03
C VAL A 6 -1.35 -10.91 -2.22
N ARG A 7 -0.80 -10.60 -3.40
CA ARG A 7 0.63 -10.72 -3.69
C ARG A 7 1.27 -9.33 -3.68
N ILE A 8 2.44 -9.22 -3.06
CA ILE A 8 3.19 -7.96 -3.02
C ILE A 8 4.33 -8.04 -4.04
N THR A 9 4.31 -7.14 -5.02
CA THR A 9 5.36 -7.02 -6.03
C THR A 9 6.72 -6.73 -5.40
N ARG A 10 7.81 -7.05 -6.12
CA ARG A 10 9.17 -6.72 -5.65
C ARG A 10 9.33 -5.22 -5.41
N GLN A 11 8.83 -4.41 -6.35
CA GLN A 11 8.83 -2.96 -6.26
C GLN A 11 8.11 -2.47 -5.01
N ALA A 12 6.90 -2.95 -4.72
CA ALA A 12 6.17 -2.56 -3.52
C ALA A 12 6.93 -2.92 -2.23
N ARG A 13 7.66 -4.04 -2.21
CA ARG A 13 8.54 -4.40 -1.08
C ARG A 13 9.71 -3.42 -0.92
N GLU A 14 10.33 -3.00 -2.01
CA GLU A 14 11.40 -1.99 -1.99
C GLU A 14 10.88 -0.64 -1.50
N HIS A 15 9.70 -0.22 -1.95
CA HIS A 15 9.05 1.01 -1.49
C HIS A 15 8.77 0.97 0.01
N LEU A 16 8.26 -0.16 0.54
CA LEU A 16 8.04 -0.33 1.98
C LEU A 16 9.35 -0.23 2.78
N ARG A 17 10.45 -0.78 2.26
CA ARG A 17 11.77 -0.64 2.90
C ARG A 17 12.26 0.80 2.85
N GLY A 18 12.09 1.48 1.72
CA GLY A 18 12.44 2.90 1.56
C GLY A 18 11.69 3.79 2.55
N ILE A 19 10.36 3.65 2.64
CA ILE A 19 9.52 4.37 3.61
C ILE A 19 9.99 4.11 5.04
N LYS A 20 10.25 2.84 5.40
CA LYS A 20 10.75 2.50 6.74
C LYS A 20 12.10 3.18 7.01
N SER A 21 13.04 3.08 6.07
CA SER A 21 14.39 3.64 6.21
C SER A 21 14.35 5.15 6.35
N TYR A 22 13.56 5.84 5.50
CA TYR A 22 13.39 7.28 5.55
C TYR A 22 12.88 7.74 6.93
N ILE A 23 11.78 7.15 7.41
CA ILE A 23 11.19 7.54 8.70
C ILE A 23 12.13 7.19 9.87
N ALA A 24 12.78 6.03 9.84
CA ALA A 24 13.62 5.59 10.94
C ALA A 24 14.97 6.33 11.00
N ASN A 25 15.59 6.57 9.85
CA ASN A 25 16.98 7.03 9.77
C ASN A 25 17.10 8.53 9.44
N GLU A 26 16.20 9.08 8.61
CA GLU A 26 16.25 10.51 8.25
C GLU A 26 15.39 11.35 9.19
N LEU A 27 14.18 10.87 9.53
CA LEU A 27 13.30 11.53 10.50
C LEU A 27 13.56 11.10 11.94
N LEU A 28 14.52 10.18 12.17
CA LEU A 28 14.92 9.68 13.50
C LEU A 28 13.75 9.15 14.34
N ALA A 29 12.71 8.62 13.69
CA ALA A 29 11.47 8.18 14.33
C ALA A 29 11.23 6.67 14.14
N PRO A 30 12.04 5.79 14.76
CA PRO A 30 11.98 4.34 14.53
C PRO A 30 10.65 3.71 14.95
N GLU A 31 10.02 4.20 16.02
CA GLU A 31 8.72 3.73 16.47
C GLU A 31 7.60 4.13 15.49
N ALA A 32 7.66 5.37 14.97
CA ALA A 32 6.74 5.82 13.92
C ALA A 32 6.92 5.01 12.63
N ALA A 33 8.15 4.65 12.28
CA ALA A 33 8.43 3.78 11.13
C ALA A 33 7.79 2.41 11.29
N ALA A 34 7.87 1.79 12.47
CA ALA A 34 7.21 0.53 12.78
C ALA A 34 5.68 0.65 12.65
N ASN A 35 5.10 1.71 13.22
CA ASN A 35 3.66 1.99 13.17
C ASN A 35 3.15 2.29 11.75
N ALA A 36 3.96 2.94 10.92
CA ALA A 36 3.65 3.19 9.51
C ALA A 36 3.57 1.89 8.72
N ILE A 37 4.60 1.03 8.84
CA ILE A 37 4.64 -0.26 8.14
C ILE A 37 3.56 -1.22 8.63
N ALA A 38 3.28 -1.25 9.94
CA ALA A 38 2.19 -2.04 10.50
C ALA A 38 0.82 -1.58 9.94
N GLY A 39 0.59 -0.27 9.87
CA GLY A 39 -0.63 0.31 9.28
C GLY A 39 -0.79 -0.05 7.81
N LEU A 40 0.30 0.03 7.02
CA LEU A 40 0.31 -0.35 5.61
C LEU A 40 0.01 -1.84 5.43
N LYS A 41 0.67 -2.73 6.18
CA LYS A 41 0.41 -4.16 6.14
C LYS A 41 -1.04 -4.51 6.51
N LYS A 42 -1.62 -3.81 7.49
CA LYS A 42 -3.03 -4.01 7.87
C LYS A 42 -3.98 -3.56 6.75
N GLY A 43 -3.71 -2.41 6.12
CA GLY A 43 -4.46 -1.95 4.95
C GLY A 43 -4.40 -2.95 3.79
N ILE A 44 -3.21 -3.47 3.49
CA ILE A 44 -2.98 -4.49 2.45
C ILE A 44 -3.71 -5.80 2.81
N LYS A 45 -3.70 -6.23 4.08
CA LYS A 45 -4.45 -7.43 4.49
C LYS A 45 -5.96 -7.27 4.30
N ASN A 46 -6.52 -6.08 4.51
CA ASN A 46 -7.95 -5.85 4.27
C ASN A 46 -8.34 -6.00 2.79
N LEU A 47 -7.37 -5.96 1.85
CA LEU A 47 -7.61 -6.22 0.42
C LEU A 47 -8.02 -7.66 0.12
N SER A 48 -7.68 -8.61 1.00
CA SER A 48 -8.11 -10.00 0.81
C SER A 48 -9.62 -10.15 0.91
N THR A 49 -10.32 -9.17 1.48
CA THR A 49 -11.78 -9.13 1.61
C THR A 49 -12.37 -8.01 0.76
N MET A 50 -13.02 -8.38 -0.34
CA MET A 50 -13.84 -7.50 -1.18
C MET A 50 -13.06 -6.38 -1.91
N PRO A 51 -12.07 -6.72 -2.76
CA PRO A 51 -11.23 -5.76 -3.49
C PRO A 51 -12.01 -4.87 -4.47
N GLU A 52 -13.17 -5.33 -4.95
CA GLU A 52 -14.05 -4.61 -5.90
C GLU A 52 -14.56 -3.25 -5.38
N ARG A 53 -14.44 -2.97 -4.07
CA ARG A 53 -14.81 -1.68 -3.49
C ARG A 53 -13.85 -0.54 -3.80
N ILE A 54 -12.65 -0.85 -4.30
CA ILE A 54 -11.60 0.14 -4.49
C ILE A 54 -11.82 0.82 -5.83
N LYS A 55 -11.87 2.15 -5.82
CA LYS A 55 -12.04 2.92 -7.06
C LYS A 55 -10.78 2.84 -7.92
N LEU A 56 -10.97 2.95 -9.23
CA LEU A 56 -9.89 3.20 -10.17
C LEU A 56 -9.15 4.48 -9.78
N THR A 57 -7.86 4.50 -10.01
CA THR A 57 -7.09 5.74 -9.87
C THR A 57 -7.56 6.77 -10.89
N GLU A 58 -7.50 8.05 -10.52
CA GLU A 58 -7.85 9.16 -11.42
C GLU A 58 -6.67 9.54 -12.32
N GLU A 59 -5.47 9.11 -11.95
CA GLU A 59 -4.22 9.45 -12.63
C GLU A 59 -4.00 8.59 -13.89
N GLU A 60 -3.70 9.23 -15.01
CA GLU A 60 -3.26 8.56 -16.23
C GLU A 60 -1.74 8.36 -16.24
N PRO A 61 -1.22 7.27 -16.84
CA PRO A 61 -1.92 6.25 -17.65
C PRO A 61 -2.58 5.12 -16.83
N TRP A 62 -2.38 5.09 -15.51
CA TRP A 62 -2.79 3.97 -14.65
C TRP A 62 -4.30 3.73 -14.63
N ARG A 63 -5.12 4.79 -14.71
CA ARG A 63 -6.57 4.68 -14.85
C ARG A 63 -6.98 3.82 -16.04
N SER A 64 -6.36 4.09 -17.19
CA SER A 64 -6.62 3.42 -18.47
C SER A 64 -6.09 1.98 -18.48
N GLN A 65 -5.18 1.65 -17.56
CA GLN A 65 -4.69 0.29 -17.33
C GLN A 65 -5.51 -0.50 -16.30
N GLY A 66 -6.61 0.07 -15.78
CA GLY A 66 -7.46 -0.61 -14.79
C GLY A 66 -6.87 -0.63 -13.38
N ILE A 67 -5.87 0.21 -13.09
CA ILE A 67 -5.23 0.24 -11.77
C ILE A 67 -6.16 0.86 -10.74
N HIS A 68 -6.40 0.13 -9.67
CA HIS A 68 -7.12 0.57 -8.49
C HIS A 68 -6.16 1.27 -7.51
N ARG A 69 -6.65 2.28 -6.80
CA ARG A 69 -5.86 3.00 -5.79
C ARG A 69 -6.64 3.11 -4.49
N MET A 70 -5.98 2.75 -3.38
CA MET A 70 -6.52 2.98 -2.03
C MET A 70 -5.60 3.90 -1.24
N ARG A 71 -6.20 4.69 -0.35
CA ARG A 71 -5.45 5.50 0.62
C ARG A 71 -5.31 4.74 1.94
N VAL A 72 -4.09 4.56 2.40
CA VAL A 72 -3.78 4.01 3.74
C VAL A 72 -3.00 5.07 4.51
N LYS A 73 -3.68 5.75 5.44
CA LYS A 73 -3.15 6.92 6.16
C LYS A 73 -2.67 8.00 5.18
N ASN A 74 -1.34 8.15 5.07
CA ASN A 74 -0.67 9.18 4.25
C ASN A 74 -0.07 8.61 2.97
N TYR A 75 -0.35 7.35 2.64
CA TYR A 75 0.21 6.67 1.46
C TYR A 75 -0.89 6.19 0.54
N TYR A 76 -0.59 6.17 -0.75
CA TYR A 76 -1.39 5.49 -1.76
C TYR A 76 -0.83 4.10 -2.04
N VAL A 77 -1.72 3.12 -2.11
CA VAL A 77 -1.41 1.75 -2.52
C VAL A 77 -2.12 1.51 -3.85
N TYR A 78 -1.33 1.19 -4.87
CA TYR A 78 -1.79 0.87 -6.22
C TYR A 78 -1.90 -0.64 -6.37
N LEU A 79 -2.95 -1.08 -7.07
CA LEU A 79 -3.40 -2.47 -7.16
C LEU A 79 -3.90 -2.74 -8.58
N ASP A 80 -3.58 -3.91 -9.13
CA ASP A 80 -4.06 -4.44 -10.40
C ASP A 80 -4.74 -5.82 -10.23
#